data_AF-A0A9P1H5D5-F1
#
_entry.id   AF-A0A9P1H5D5-F1
#
_cell.length_a   1.000
_cell.length_b   1.000
_cell.length_c   1.000
_cell.angle_alpha   90.00
_cell.angle_beta   90.00
_cell.angle_gamma   90.00
#
_symmetry.space_group_name_H-M   'P 1'
#
loop_
_entity.id
_entity.type
_entity.pdbx_description
1 polymer ?
#
loop_
_entity_poly.entity_id
_entity_poly.type
_entity_poly.pdbx_seq_one_letter_code
_entity_poly.pdbx_strand_id
1 'polypeptide(L)'
;MEDIIGDAKVDHYQYKVLSILFAPFQHVLLLDADAWAIRDPAYLFHSEPYKSHGLVTFPDVWVSTAHPAFFEITDTPMNAPTERRTSESSVLMYDKGMHADSLILATYFNLYGPEQYYPLLSQHGPGEGDKETFLQAALSLGKPFYDVKENVGIVGRVIEGHHRGAAMIQHDPSEDWKLREYLRTHGKPMTKPSGEPVKASPLFIHHNIAKMDIYELSGDSEPLSIKTDEGKVDRLWGWPDGLYESAGFDIEKAMFGTIIRAKCEVMAPASECTGLWNFYRAAFGSDASKNGGKRGR
;
A
#
# COMPACT_ATOMS: atom_id res chain seq x y z
N MET A 1 -10.14 -21.68 18.70
CA MET A 1 -10.40 -20.72 17.59
C MET A 1 -11.91 -20.53 17.45
N GLU A 2 -12.70 -21.61 17.46
CA GLU A 2 -14.16 -21.56 17.59
C GLU A 2 -14.65 -20.76 18.82
N ASP A 3 -13.99 -20.87 19.98
CA ASP A 3 -14.40 -20.11 21.19
C ASP A 3 -14.28 -18.58 21.06
N ILE A 4 -13.50 -18.06 20.10
CA ILE A 4 -13.25 -16.62 19.91
C ILE A 4 -13.95 -16.11 18.65
N ILE A 5 -14.02 -16.95 17.61
CA ILE A 5 -14.54 -16.58 16.29
C ILE A 5 -16.03 -16.98 16.14
N GLY A 6 -16.54 -17.86 17.00
CA GLY A 6 -17.89 -18.40 16.91
C GLY A 6 -18.14 -19.07 15.54
N ASP A 7 -19.33 -18.84 15.00
CA ASP A 7 -19.72 -19.33 13.67
C ASP A 7 -19.26 -18.39 12.52
N ALA A 8 -18.45 -17.36 12.81
CA ALA A 8 -18.04 -16.40 11.80
C ALA A 8 -17.09 -17.05 10.77
N LYS A 9 -17.47 -16.99 9.50
CA LYS A 9 -16.69 -17.54 8.40
C LYS A 9 -15.51 -16.63 8.05
N VAL A 10 -14.31 -17.20 8.02
CA VAL A 10 -13.09 -16.53 7.54
C VAL A 10 -12.86 -16.96 6.08
N ASP A 11 -12.84 -16.00 5.15
CA ASP A 11 -12.77 -16.31 3.70
C ASP A 11 -11.78 -15.40 2.95
N HIS A 12 -11.69 -14.11 3.31
CA HIS A 12 -10.84 -13.12 2.60
C HIS A 12 -10.26 -12.04 3.54
N TYR A 13 -10.91 -10.88 3.63
CA TYR A 13 -10.40 -9.69 4.32
C TYR A 13 -10.11 -9.90 5.81
N GLN A 14 -10.80 -10.84 6.45
CA GLN A 14 -10.63 -11.20 7.86
C GLN A 14 -9.21 -11.68 8.19
N TYR A 15 -8.50 -12.30 7.23
CA TYR A 15 -7.14 -12.79 7.49
C TYR A 15 -6.17 -11.68 7.91
N LYS A 16 -6.37 -10.44 7.44
CA LYS A 16 -5.50 -9.30 7.78
C LYS A 16 -5.58 -8.92 9.24
N VAL A 17 -6.79 -8.79 9.79
CA VAL A 17 -6.93 -8.45 11.21
C VAL A 17 -6.48 -9.60 12.10
N LEU A 18 -6.75 -10.85 11.70
CA LEU A 18 -6.32 -12.02 12.46
C LEU A 18 -4.80 -12.18 12.45
N SER A 19 -4.11 -11.82 11.36
CA SER A 19 -2.65 -11.85 11.29
C SER A 19 -2.02 -10.85 12.27
N ILE A 20 -2.58 -9.63 12.39
CA ILE A 20 -2.14 -8.63 13.37
C ILE A 20 -2.44 -9.10 14.80
N LEU A 21 -3.65 -9.60 15.04
CA LEU A 21 -4.11 -10.05 16.35
C LEU A 21 -3.22 -11.16 16.91
N PHE A 22 -2.96 -12.19 16.09
CA PHE A 22 -2.20 -13.37 16.52
C PHE A 22 -0.69 -13.25 16.35
N ALA A 23 -0.18 -12.21 15.68
CA ALA A 23 1.26 -11.96 15.64
C ALA A 23 1.84 -11.82 17.07
N PRO A 24 3.02 -12.38 17.39
CA PRO A 24 3.60 -12.26 18.73
C PRO A 24 4.18 -10.87 19.02
N PHE A 25 4.30 -10.01 18.00
CA PHE A 25 4.95 -8.71 18.08
C PHE A 25 3.99 -7.63 18.57
N GLN A 26 4.44 -6.71 19.43
CA GLN A 26 3.66 -5.53 19.82
C GLN A 26 3.53 -4.52 18.67
N HIS A 27 4.66 -4.20 18.04
CA HIS A 27 4.73 -3.28 16.92
C HIS A 27 4.63 -4.06 15.61
N VAL A 28 3.64 -3.73 14.79
CA VAL A 28 3.31 -4.43 13.56
C VAL A 28 3.27 -3.44 12.40
N LEU A 29 3.95 -3.78 11.31
CA LEU A 29 3.71 -3.22 9.98
C LEU A 29 3.05 -4.34 9.17
N LEU A 30 1.76 -4.19 8.88
CA LEU A 30 1.05 -5.06 7.94
C LEU A 30 1.41 -4.60 6.52
N LEU A 31 1.75 -5.56 5.66
CA LEU A 31 2.05 -5.34 4.25
C LEU A 31 1.36 -6.44 3.42
N ASP A 32 0.51 -6.06 2.47
CA ASP A 32 -0.09 -7.01 1.53
C ASP A 32 0.96 -7.62 0.59
N ALA A 33 0.65 -8.78 0.02
CA ALA A 33 1.55 -9.51 -0.88
C ALA A 33 1.89 -8.74 -2.17
N ASP A 34 1.12 -7.70 -2.49
CA ASP A 34 1.28 -6.84 -3.66
C ASP A 34 1.64 -5.39 -3.29
N ALA A 35 2.05 -5.17 -2.04
CA ALA A 35 2.59 -3.93 -1.55
C ALA A 35 4.10 -4.03 -1.29
N TRP A 36 4.83 -2.98 -1.64
CA TRP A 36 6.29 -2.96 -1.64
C TRP A 36 6.81 -1.72 -0.93
N ALA A 37 7.72 -1.89 0.02
CA ALA A 37 8.50 -0.79 0.57
C ALA A 37 9.65 -0.45 -0.40
N ILE A 38 9.73 0.79 -0.87
CA ILE A 38 10.79 1.21 -1.81
C ILE A 38 12.08 1.64 -1.09
N ARG A 39 12.01 1.83 0.23
CA ARG A 39 13.11 2.09 1.17
C ARG A 39 12.85 1.30 2.46
N ASP A 40 13.89 1.07 3.27
CA ASP A 40 13.75 0.40 4.56
C ASP A 40 12.77 1.17 5.49
N PRO A 41 11.61 0.60 5.85
CA PRO A 41 10.61 1.27 6.66
C PRO A 41 10.85 1.12 8.18
N ALA A 42 11.92 0.43 8.62
CA ALA A 42 12.11 0.10 10.04
C ALA A 42 12.18 1.34 10.95
N TYR A 43 12.69 2.47 10.45
CA TYR A 43 12.77 3.71 11.23
C TYR A 43 11.39 4.28 11.63
N LEU A 44 10.31 3.88 10.94
CA LEU A 44 8.95 4.32 11.25
C LEU A 44 8.53 3.94 12.68
N PHE A 45 8.97 2.78 13.18
CA PHE A 45 8.65 2.35 14.55
C PHE A 45 9.25 3.25 15.64
N HIS A 46 10.21 4.10 15.28
CA HIS A 46 10.91 4.99 16.20
C HIS A 46 10.68 6.47 15.89
N SER A 47 9.78 6.78 14.97
CA SER A 47 9.53 8.13 14.49
C SER A 47 8.11 8.58 14.79
N GLU A 48 7.92 9.90 14.89
CA GLU A 48 6.58 10.46 14.78
C GLU A 48 6.07 10.26 13.34
N PRO A 49 4.78 9.98 13.14
CA PRO A 49 3.70 10.03 14.13
C PRO A 49 3.44 8.71 14.87
N TYR A 50 4.10 7.62 14.48
CA TYR A 50 3.84 6.29 15.04
C TYR A 50 4.06 6.25 16.56
N LYS A 51 5.11 6.89 17.07
CA LYS A 51 5.41 6.90 18.51
C LYS A 51 4.31 7.50 19.39
N SER A 52 3.66 8.57 18.94
CA SER A 52 2.61 9.25 19.73
C SER A 52 1.22 8.69 19.45
N HIS A 53 0.99 8.08 18.29
CA HIS A 53 -0.33 7.63 17.88
C HIS A 53 -0.52 6.13 17.96
N GLY A 54 0.50 5.30 17.69
CA GLY A 54 0.40 3.84 17.71
C GLY A 54 -0.35 3.23 16.51
N LEU A 55 -1.30 3.93 15.91
CA LEU A 55 -1.97 3.55 14.67
C LEU A 55 -1.61 4.54 13.55
N VAL A 56 -1.05 4.04 12.44
CA VAL A 56 -0.81 4.85 11.24
C VAL A 56 -1.47 4.20 10.03
N THR A 57 -2.39 4.93 9.40
CA THR A 57 -3.14 4.49 8.22
C THR A 57 -2.74 5.31 7.00
N PHE A 58 -2.74 4.69 5.83
CA PHE A 58 -2.41 5.35 4.57
C PHE A 58 -3.67 5.63 3.75
N PRO A 59 -3.73 6.74 2.99
CA PRO A 59 -4.93 7.12 2.28
C PRO A 59 -5.20 6.20 1.08
N ASP A 60 -6.47 5.91 0.87
CA ASP A 60 -7.01 5.38 -0.38
C ASP A 60 -7.42 6.54 -1.31
N VAL A 61 -7.81 6.23 -2.54
CA VAL A 61 -8.31 7.19 -3.53
C VAL A 61 -9.76 7.63 -3.25
N TRP A 62 -10.47 6.94 -2.35
CA TRP A 62 -11.90 7.18 -2.10
C TRP A 62 -12.17 8.15 -0.95
N VAL A 63 -13.31 8.81 -1.06
CA VAL A 63 -13.94 9.58 0.02
C VAL A 63 -14.84 8.64 0.83
N SER A 64 -15.03 8.92 2.12
CA SER A 64 -15.89 8.10 2.97
C SER A 64 -17.33 8.10 2.46
N THR A 65 -17.92 6.91 2.37
CA THR A 65 -19.33 6.67 2.06
C THR A 65 -20.04 5.96 3.22
N ALA A 66 -19.52 6.06 4.44
CA ALA A 66 -20.10 5.40 5.60
C ALA A 66 -21.55 5.85 5.84
N HIS A 67 -22.44 4.90 6.04
CA HIS A 67 -23.85 5.14 6.32
C HIS A 67 -24.04 5.71 7.74
N PRO A 68 -24.94 6.70 7.97
CA PRO A 68 -25.15 7.31 9.29
C PRO A 68 -25.40 6.32 10.43
N ALA A 69 -26.08 5.21 10.14
CA ALA A 69 -26.33 4.13 11.11
C ALA A 69 -25.05 3.55 11.74
N PHE A 70 -23.90 3.56 11.04
CA PHE A 70 -22.63 3.14 11.64
C PHE A 70 -22.25 4.01 12.85
N PHE A 71 -22.44 5.32 12.72
CA PHE A 71 -22.12 6.30 13.76
C PHE A 71 -23.13 6.23 14.92
N GLU A 72 -24.40 5.91 14.63
CA GLU A 72 -25.41 5.64 15.66
C GLU A 72 -25.07 4.36 16.46
N ILE A 73 -24.64 3.29 15.79
CA ILE A 73 -24.25 2.03 16.44
C ILE A 73 -23.02 2.20 17.33
N THR A 74 -22.05 3.01 16.90
CA THR A 74 -20.79 3.21 17.62
C THR A 74 -20.82 4.38 18.59
N ASP A 75 -21.93 5.13 18.66
CA ASP A 75 -22.06 6.37 19.44
C ASP A 75 -20.93 7.38 19.13
N THR A 76 -20.63 7.55 17.84
CA THR A 76 -19.59 8.47 17.37
C THR A 76 -20.16 9.63 16.56
N PRO A 77 -19.49 10.80 16.55
CA PRO A 77 -19.89 11.89 15.68
C PRO A 77 -19.60 11.54 14.21
N MET A 78 -20.59 11.78 13.36
CA MET A 78 -20.40 11.73 11.91
C MET A 78 -19.72 13.01 11.42
N ASN A 79 -18.45 12.90 11.09
CA ASN A 79 -17.66 13.99 10.52
C ASN A 79 -17.97 14.21 9.03
N ALA A 80 -17.57 15.37 8.50
CA ALA A 80 -17.74 15.66 7.09
C ALA A 80 -16.97 14.63 6.23
N PRO A 81 -17.57 14.07 5.16
CA PRO A 81 -16.87 13.08 4.33
C PRO A 81 -15.54 13.59 3.75
N THR A 82 -15.38 14.91 3.60
CA THR A 82 -14.19 15.57 3.08
C THR A 82 -13.12 15.85 4.13
N GLU A 83 -13.37 15.57 5.40
CA GLU A 83 -12.42 15.85 6.50
C GLU A 83 -11.16 14.98 6.40
N ARG A 84 -11.33 13.73 5.99
CA ARG A 84 -10.25 12.78 5.75
C ARG A 84 -10.57 11.90 4.55
N ARG A 85 -9.52 11.30 3.97
CA ARG A 85 -9.73 10.20 3.02
C ARG A 85 -10.07 8.92 3.77
N THR A 86 -10.62 7.97 3.01
CA THR A 86 -10.64 6.57 3.46
C THR A 86 -9.21 6.06 3.56
N SER A 87 -9.03 5.07 4.41
CA SER A 87 -7.81 4.32 4.61
C SER A 87 -7.71 3.15 3.65
N GLU A 88 -6.47 2.78 3.36
CA GLU A 88 -6.11 1.61 2.59
C GLU A 88 -5.33 0.67 3.53
N SER A 89 -5.63 -0.64 3.51
CA SER A 89 -5.07 -1.64 4.45
C SER A 89 -4.02 -2.59 3.85
N SER A 90 -3.53 -2.33 2.63
CA SER A 90 -2.32 -2.96 2.09
C SER A 90 -1.07 -2.54 2.85
N VAL A 91 -1.11 -1.37 3.49
CA VAL A 91 -0.08 -0.92 4.42
C VAL A 91 -0.76 -0.34 5.65
N LEU A 92 -0.41 -0.84 6.83
CA LEU A 92 -0.94 -0.35 8.10
C LEU A 92 0.10 -0.54 9.20
N MET A 93 0.26 0.45 10.08
CA MET A 93 1.08 0.28 11.28
C MET A 93 0.21 0.22 12.54
N TYR A 94 0.58 -0.66 13.45
CA TYR A 94 -0.16 -0.91 14.68
C TYR A 94 0.79 -1.08 15.87
N ASP A 95 0.53 -0.39 16.98
CA ASP A 95 1.10 -0.64 18.30
C ASP A 95 0.02 -1.30 19.16
N LYS A 96 0.11 -2.62 19.32
CA LYS A 96 -0.88 -3.38 20.10
C LYS A 96 -0.89 -3.02 21.58
N GLY A 97 0.18 -2.44 22.12
CA GLY A 97 0.19 -1.95 23.49
C GLY A 97 -0.75 -0.75 23.67
N MET A 98 -0.81 0.15 22.68
CA MET A 98 -1.68 1.33 22.70
C MET A 98 -3.11 1.02 22.23
N HIS A 99 -3.25 0.04 21.33
CA HIS A 99 -4.46 -0.21 20.56
C HIS A 99 -5.04 -1.62 20.73
N ALA A 100 -4.74 -2.34 21.81
CA ALA A 100 -5.28 -3.69 22.02
C ALA A 100 -6.81 -3.75 21.93
N ASP A 101 -7.50 -2.77 22.51
CA ASP A 101 -8.96 -2.64 22.49
C ASP A 101 -9.52 -2.28 21.12
N SER A 102 -8.92 -1.31 20.41
CA SER A 102 -9.32 -1.01 19.03
C SER A 102 -9.02 -2.14 18.07
N LEU A 103 -8.01 -2.98 18.34
CA LEU A 103 -7.74 -4.17 17.54
C LEU A 103 -8.80 -5.24 17.74
N ILE A 104 -9.26 -5.44 18.98
CA ILE A 104 -10.38 -6.35 19.28
C ILE A 104 -11.65 -5.86 18.59
N LEU A 105 -11.95 -4.55 18.65
CA LEU A 105 -13.11 -3.98 17.96
C LEU A 105 -12.99 -4.07 16.44
N ALA A 106 -11.81 -3.78 15.87
CA ALA A 106 -11.55 -3.99 14.44
C ALA A 106 -11.73 -5.47 14.06
N THR A 107 -11.32 -6.40 14.92
CA THR A 107 -11.54 -7.84 14.71
C THR A 107 -13.03 -8.14 14.63
N TYR A 108 -13.82 -7.62 15.57
CA TYR A 108 -15.27 -7.77 15.56
C TYR A 108 -15.91 -7.20 14.28
N PHE A 109 -15.53 -5.97 13.87
CA PHE A 109 -16.01 -5.38 12.62
C PHE A 109 -15.67 -6.23 11.39
N ASN A 110 -14.52 -6.89 11.36
CA ASN A 110 -14.13 -7.75 10.24
C ASN A 110 -14.83 -9.11 10.24
N LEU A 111 -14.98 -9.74 11.41
CA LEU A 111 -15.66 -11.03 11.53
C LEU A 111 -17.13 -10.93 11.07
N TYR A 112 -17.79 -9.82 11.40
CA TYR A 112 -19.15 -9.51 10.94
C TYR A 112 -19.16 -8.56 9.72
N GLY A 113 -18.02 -8.42 9.05
CA GLY A 113 -17.82 -7.48 7.97
C GLY A 113 -18.75 -7.69 6.78
N PRO A 114 -18.72 -8.87 6.13
CA PRO A 114 -19.42 -9.09 4.86
C PRO A 114 -20.92 -8.81 4.91
N GLU A 115 -21.58 -9.14 6.02
CA GLU A 115 -23.04 -9.01 6.16
C GLU A 115 -23.47 -7.71 6.85
N GLN A 116 -22.58 -7.03 7.58
CA GLN A 116 -22.96 -5.91 8.44
C GLN A 116 -22.02 -4.70 8.28
N TYR A 117 -20.76 -4.83 8.70
CA TYR A 117 -19.90 -3.66 8.86
C TYR A 117 -19.29 -3.15 7.55
N TYR A 118 -18.95 -4.02 6.59
CA TYR A 118 -18.43 -3.56 5.30
C TYR A 118 -19.48 -2.77 4.49
N PRO A 119 -20.75 -3.22 4.40
CA PRO A 119 -21.83 -2.43 3.79
C PRO A 119 -22.12 -1.13 4.54
N LEU A 120 -22.05 -1.13 5.87
CA LEU A 120 -22.21 0.10 6.66
C LEU A 120 -21.10 1.12 6.39
N LEU A 121 -19.85 0.66 6.21
CA LEU A 121 -18.69 1.54 6.03
C LEU A 121 -18.48 2.01 4.60
N SER A 122 -18.96 1.26 3.61
CA SER A 122 -18.65 1.54 2.19
C SER A 122 -19.86 1.51 1.25
N GLN A 123 -21.01 1.02 1.70
CA GLN A 123 -22.25 0.91 0.92
C GLN A 123 -22.05 0.14 -0.41
N HIS A 124 -21.34 -0.99 -0.38
CA HIS A 124 -20.98 -1.78 -1.57
C HIS A 124 -20.18 -1.01 -2.63
N GLY A 125 -19.49 0.05 -2.18
CA GLY A 125 -18.63 0.87 -3.03
C GLY A 125 -17.33 0.15 -3.43
N PRO A 126 -16.58 0.72 -4.38
CA PRO A 126 -15.29 0.19 -4.78
C PRO A 126 -14.32 0.05 -3.60
N GLY A 127 -13.70 -1.13 -3.50
CA GLY A 127 -12.78 -1.46 -2.42
C GLY A 127 -13.45 -1.66 -1.06
N GLU A 128 -14.73 -2.04 -1.03
CA GLU A 128 -15.41 -2.59 0.16
C GLU A 128 -14.58 -3.72 0.79
N GLY A 129 -14.45 -3.72 2.11
CA GLY A 129 -13.67 -4.72 2.84
C GLY A 129 -13.18 -4.22 4.19
N ASP A 130 -12.04 -4.76 4.64
CA ASP A 130 -11.44 -4.50 5.95
C ASP A 130 -10.91 -3.08 6.14
N LYS A 131 -10.59 -2.37 5.06
CA LYS A 131 -9.77 -1.15 5.12
C LYS A 131 -10.25 -0.11 6.13
N GLU A 132 -11.54 0.22 6.13
CA GLU A 132 -12.11 1.23 7.04
C GLU A 132 -12.26 0.75 8.48
N THR A 133 -12.21 -0.56 8.73
CA THR A 133 -12.51 -1.11 10.06
C THR A 133 -11.49 -0.70 11.12
N PHE A 134 -10.20 -0.62 10.77
CA PHE A 134 -9.12 -0.34 11.71
C PHE A 134 -9.20 1.08 12.25
N LEU A 135 -9.34 2.05 11.34
CA LEU A 135 -9.44 3.45 11.69
C LEU A 135 -10.75 3.74 12.43
N GLN A 136 -11.86 3.15 11.97
CA GLN A 136 -13.16 3.36 12.61
C GLN A 136 -13.23 2.73 14.01
N ALA A 137 -12.54 1.61 14.26
CA ALA A 137 -12.42 1.06 15.60
C ALA A 137 -11.64 1.99 16.55
N ALA A 138 -10.55 2.61 16.07
CA ALA A 138 -9.82 3.59 16.85
C ALA A 138 -10.68 4.84 17.15
N LEU A 139 -11.40 5.35 16.15
CA LEU A 139 -12.34 6.47 16.32
C LEU A 139 -13.45 6.15 17.33
N SER A 140 -14.05 4.96 17.25
CA SER A 140 -15.11 4.50 18.16
C SER A 140 -14.67 4.42 19.62
N LEU A 141 -13.38 4.24 19.87
CA LEU A 141 -12.82 4.16 21.22
C LEU A 141 -12.04 5.42 21.63
N GLY A 142 -12.10 6.49 20.83
CA GLY A 142 -11.36 7.73 21.09
C GLY A 142 -9.84 7.54 21.13
N LYS A 143 -9.31 6.56 20.39
CA LYS A 143 -7.88 6.26 20.34
C LYS A 143 -7.13 7.20 19.41
N PRO A 144 -5.88 7.57 19.74
CA PRO A 144 -5.07 8.40 18.85
C PRO A 144 -4.73 7.61 17.58
N PHE A 145 -4.72 8.27 16.43
CA PHE A 145 -4.29 7.67 15.17
C PHE A 145 -3.69 8.75 14.28
N TYR A 146 -2.90 8.35 13.30
CA TYR A 146 -2.45 9.23 12.23
C TYR A 146 -2.82 8.67 10.87
N ASP A 147 -3.73 9.35 10.18
CA ASP A 147 -3.99 9.14 8.77
C ASP A 147 -3.07 10.05 7.93
N VAL A 148 -2.26 9.43 7.07
CA VAL A 148 -1.31 10.16 6.22
C VAL A 148 -2.06 11.14 5.31
N LYS A 149 -1.60 12.39 5.29
CA LYS A 149 -2.28 13.53 4.64
C LYS A 149 -1.79 13.79 3.23
N GLU A 150 -0.54 13.43 2.92
CA GLU A 150 -0.02 13.47 1.56
C GLU A 150 -0.90 12.63 0.64
N ASN A 151 -1.16 13.12 -0.57
CA ASN A 151 -2.10 12.46 -1.46
C ASN A 151 -1.56 11.13 -1.95
N VAL A 152 -2.44 10.14 -2.10
CA VAL A 152 -2.08 8.91 -2.83
C VAL A 152 -1.72 9.28 -4.27
N GLY A 153 -0.55 8.79 -4.73
CA GLY A 153 -0.13 8.90 -6.12
C GLY A 153 -0.61 7.69 -6.93
N ILE A 154 -0.66 7.81 -8.26
CA ILE A 154 -0.92 6.68 -9.15
C ILE A 154 0.23 6.59 -10.14
N VAL A 155 0.84 5.41 -10.23
CA VAL A 155 1.83 5.09 -11.28
C VAL A 155 1.19 4.28 -12.37
N GLY A 156 1.74 4.37 -13.57
CA GLY A 156 1.18 3.77 -14.76
C GLY A 156 1.85 4.31 -16.00
N ARG A 157 1.32 3.89 -17.15
CA ARG A 157 1.87 4.23 -18.46
C ARG A 157 0.79 4.69 -19.41
N VAL A 158 1.17 5.52 -20.36
CA VAL A 158 0.27 5.98 -21.42
C VAL A 158 0.28 4.96 -22.56
N ILE A 159 -0.89 4.41 -22.87
CA ILE A 159 -1.12 3.50 -24.00
C ILE A 159 -2.29 4.06 -24.78
N GLU A 160 -2.10 4.29 -26.08
CA GLU A 160 -3.06 4.86 -27.02
C GLU A 160 -3.62 6.21 -26.55
N GLY A 161 -2.74 7.07 -26.02
CA GLY A 161 -3.11 8.36 -25.44
C GLY A 161 -3.88 8.28 -24.11
N HIS A 162 -4.11 7.08 -23.56
CA HIS A 162 -4.81 6.87 -22.30
C HIS A 162 -3.86 6.41 -21.18
N HIS A 163 -3.94 7.05 -20.02
CA HIS A 163 -3.18 6.62 -18.85
C HIS A 163 -3.77 5.34 -18.27
N ARG A 164 -3.00 4.24 -18.32
CA ARG A 164 -3.33 2.98 -17.65
C ARG A 164 -2.57 2.92 -16.32
N GLY A 165 -3.31 3.09 -15.23
CA GLY A 165 -2.78 2.94 -13.87
C GLY A 165 -2.38 1.49 -13.59
N ALA A 166 -1.33 1.32 -12.80
CA ALA A 166 -0.80 0.02 -12.39
C ALA A 166 -0.80 -0.16 -10.87
N ALA A 167 -0.40 0.89 -10.13
CA ALA A 167 -0.24 0.84 -8.69
C ALA A 167 -0.43 2.23 -8.04
N MET A 168 -0.66 2.22 -6.73
CA MET A 168 -0.74 3.40 -5.88
C MET A 168 0.62 3.69 -5.23
N ILE A 169 0.95 4.98 -5.08
CA ILE A 169 2.06 5.47 -4.27
C ILE A 169 1.52 5.96 -2.94
N GLN A 170 2.06 5.44 -1.85
CA GLN A 170 1.84 5.92 -0.50
C GLN A 170 3.14 6.50 0.06
N HIS A 171 3.00 7.55 0.85
CA HIS A 171 4.09 8.44 1.23
C HIS A 171 4.54 8.22 2.66
N ASP A 172 5.76 8.64 2.94
CA ASP A 172 6.43 8.56 4.23
C ASP A 172 5.64 9.31 5.33
N PRO A 173 5.09 8.60 6.33
CA PRO A 173 4.28 9.24 7.36
C PRO A 173 5.11 10.15 8.27
N SER A 174 6.42 9.88 8.41
CA SER A 174 7.30 10.68 9.26
C SER A 174 7.65 12.01 8.62
N GLU A 175 7.84 12.03 7.31
CA GLU A 175 7.99 13.27 6.54
C GLU A 175 6.68 14.05 6.47
N ASP A 176 5.56 13.37 6.20
CA ASP A 176 4.24 14.00 6.17
C ASP A 176 3.91 14.66 7.51
N TRP A 177 4.13 13.97 8.64
CA TRP A 177 3.95 14.54 9.99
C TRP A 177 4.74 15.84 10.18
N LYS A 178 6.02 15.87 9.80
CA LYS A 178 6.86 17.08 9.91
C LYS A 178 6.32 18.23 9.08
N LEU A 179 5.80 17.95 7.88
CA LEU A 179 5.19 18.96 7.02
C LEU A 179 3.88 19.48 7.62
N ARG A 180 3.07 18.63 8.25
CA ARG A 180 1.85 19.06 8.97
C ARG A 180 2.17 19.89 10.19
N GLU A 181 3.17 19.50 10.98
CA GLU A 181 3.62 20.29 12.12
C GLU A 181 4.15 21.66 11.67
N TYR A 182 4.94 21.71 10.60
CA TYR A 182 5.40 22.99 10.03
C TYR A 182 4.23 23.88 9.61
N LEU A 183 3.24 23.32 8.91
CA LEU A 183 2.03 24.04 8.48
C LEU A 183 1.26 24.58 9.68
N ARG A 184 1.08 23.75 10.73
CA ARG A 184 0.38 24.12 11.96
C ARG A 184 1.08 25.28 12.67
N THR A 185 2.41 25.26 12.76
CA THR A 185 3.17 26.30 13.48
C THR A 185 3.33 27.60 12.70
N HIS A 186 3.41 27.54 11.36
CA HIS A 186 3.68 28.72 10.52
C HIS A 186 2.45 29.27 9.79
N GLY A 187 1.34 28.53 9.77
CA GLY A 187 0.14 28.89 9.03
C GLY A 187 0.29 28.84 7.50
N LYS A 188 1.40 28.29 6.99
CA LYS A 188 1.68 28.15 5.55
C LYS A 188 2.50 26.88 5.27
N PRO A 189 2.34 26.26 4.09
CA PRO A 189 3.12 25.08 3.73
C PRO A 189 4.60 25.42 3.54
N MET A 190 5.46 24.45 3.78
CA MET A 190 6.86 24.54 3.41
C MET A 190 6.99 24.51 1.89
N THR A 191 7.83 25.37 1.32
CA THR A 191 7.99 25.50 -0.14
C THR A 191 9.45 25.29 -0.57
N LYS A 192 9.63 24.67 -1.73
CA LYS A 192 10.91 24.60 -2.44
C LYS A 192 11.34 26.01 -2.90
N PRO A 193 12.61 26.22 -3.32
CA PRO A 193 13.04 27.48 -3.95
C PRO A 193 12.24 27.86 -5.20
N SER A 194 11.65 26.87 -5.89
CA SER A 194 10.73 27.06 -7.03
C SER A 194 9.36 27.64 -6.64
N GLY A 195 9.04 27.71 -5.34
CA GLY A 195 7.74 28.17 -4.83
C GLY A 195 6.70 27.06 -4.65
N GLU A 196 6.97 25.84 -5.13
CA GLU A 196 6.06 24.70 -4.96
C GLU A 196 6.09 24.15 -3.53
N PRO A 197 4.96 23.64 -3.00
CA PRO A 197 4.95 22.93 -1.73
C PRO A 197 5.89 21.73 -1.71
N VAL A 198 6.59 21.55 -0.59
CA VAL A 198 7.31 20.31 -0.29
C VAL A 198 6.28 19.22 0.00
N LYS A 199 6.49 18.04 -0.59
CA LYS A 199 5.67 16.84 -0.39
C LYS A 199 6.47 15.80 0.37
N ALA A 200 5.77 14.93 1.10
CA ALA A 200 6.39 13.75 1.69
C ALA A 200 6.90 12.83 0.58
N SER A 201 8.03 12.17 0.81
CA SER A 201 8.62 11.26 -0.17
C SER A 201 7.81 9.97 -0.31
N PRO A 202 7.74 9.36 -1.51
CA PRO A 202 7.23 8.01 -1.66
C PRO A 202 7.91 7.01 -0.71
N LEU A 203 7.14 6.04 -0.23
CA LEU A 203 7.67 4.97 0.63
C LEU A 203 7.11 3.60 0.30
N PHE A 204 5.83 3.52 -0.07
CA PHE A 204 5.20 2.26 -0.45
C PHE A 204 4.57 2.33 -1.83
N ILE A 205 4.62 1.21 -2.56
CA ILE A 205 3.90 1.00 -3.81
C ILE A 205 2.94 -0.16 -3.62
N HIS A 206 1.64 0.07 -3.79
CA HIS A 206 0.62 -0.97 -3.71
C HIS A 206 0.03 -1.24 -5.10
N HIS A 207 0.23 -2.44 -5.62
CA HIS A 207 -0.36 -2.92 -6.86
C HIS A 207 -1.85 -3.24 -6.70
N ASN A 208 -2.69 -2.21 -6.58
CA ASN A 208 -4.14 -2.37 -6.48
C ASN A 208 -4.82 -2.76 -7.81
N ILE A 209 -4.21 -2.44 -8.95
CA ILE A 209 -4.75 -2.76 -10.29
C ILE A 209 -3.98 -3.94 -10.90
N ALA A 210 -2.67 -3.79 -11.07
CA ALA A 210 -1.83 -4.80 -11.70
C ALA A 210 -1.34 -5.83 -10.68
N LYS A 211 -2.23 -6.72 -10.23
CA LYS A 211 -1.91 -7.81 -9.29
C LYS A 211 -0.90 -8.78 -9.93
N MET A 212 0.15 -9.11 -9.20
CA MET A 212 1.23 -9.98 -9.69
C MET A 212 1.17 -11.33 -8.99
N ASP A 213 0.46 -12.28 -9.59
CA ASP A 213 0.54 -13.68 -9.16
C ASP A 213 1.80 -14.31 -9.74
N ILE A 214 2.77 -14.64 -8.89
CA ILE A 214 4.07 -15.20 -9.30
C ILE A 214 3.89 -16.54 -10.04
N TYR A 215 2.87 -17.33 -9.73
CA TYR A 215 2.60 -18.62 -10.38
C TYR A 215 2.07 -18.41 -11.81
N GLU A 216 1.20 -17.43 -12.02
CA GLU A 216 0.58 -17.17 -13.33
C GLU A 216 1.35 -16.16 -14.19
N LEU A 217 2.26 -15.39 -13.59
CA LEU A 217 2.97 -14.30 -14.27
C LEU A 217 3.73 -14.79 -15.51
N SER A 218 3.41 -14.23 -16.68
CA SER A 218 4.11 -14.49 -17.93
C SER A 218 4.52 -13.18 -18.60
N GLY A 219 5.57 -13.20 -19.41
CA GLY A 219 5.93 -12.02 -20.21
C GLY A 219 4.86 -11.68 -21.25
N ASP A 220 4.03 -12.65 -21.62
CA ASP A 220 2.98 -12.51 -22.61
C ASP A 220 1.60 -12.20 -21.98
N SER A 221 1.48 -12.24 -20.65
CA SER A 221 0.24 -11.90 -19.95
C SER A 221 0.09 -10.39 -19.77
N GLU A 222 -1.15 -9.91 -19.89
CA GLU A 222 -1.49 -8.56 -19.44
C GLU A 222 -1.28 -8.45 -17.91
N PRO A 223 -0.88 -7.27 -17.40
CA PRO A 223 -0.66 -6.04 -18.15
C PRO A 223 0.71 -5.94 -18.82
N LEU A 224 1.64 -6.87 -18.61
CA LEU A 224 3.05 -6.75 -19.07
C LEU A 224 3.19 -6.74 -20.59
N SER A 225 2.40 -7.53 -21.31
CA SER A 225 2.47 -7.67 -22.76
C SER A 225 1.90 -6.50 -23.55
N ILE A 226 1.20 -5.56 -22.89
CA ILE A 226 0.63 -4.40 -23.56
C ILE A 226 1.76 -3.49 -24.04
N LYS A 227 1.75 -3.17 -25.33
CA LYS A 227 2.77 -2.36 -25.99
C LYS A 227 2.36 -0.88 -26.05
N THR A 228 3.35 0.00 -26.17
CA THR A 228 3.14 1.42 -26.48
C THR A 228 2.63 1.58 -27.92
N ASP A 229 2.25 2.81 -28.27
CA ASP A 229 1.76 3.17 -29.60
C ASP A 229 2.80 2.90 -30.70
N GLU A 230 4.09 2.89 -30.34
CA GLU A 230 5.21 2.51 -31.21
C GLU A 230 5.45 0.99 -31.28
N GLY A 231 4.60 0.17 -30.67
CA GLY A 231 4.70 -1.28 -30.63
C GLY A 231 5.83 -1.81 -29.73
N LYS A 232 6.32 -1.00 -28.78
CA LYS A 232 7.39 -1.37 -27.86
C LYS A 232 6.85 -1.84 -26.51
N VAL A 233 7.58 -2.74 -25.86
CA VAL A 233 7.36 -3.04 -24.45
C VAL A 233 7.95 -1.91 -23.62
N ASP A 234 7.20 -1.42 -22.64
CA ASP A 234 7.64 -0.38 -21.71
C ASP A 234 7.49 -0.85 -20.26
N ARG A 235 8.00 -0.05 -19.32
CA ARG A 235 7.78 -0.14 -17.88
C ARG A 235 6.30 -0.21 -17.55
N LEU A 236 5.93 -0.94 -16.50
CA LEU A 236 4.57 -1.01 -16.00
C LEU A 236 4.18 0.28 -15.26
N TRP A 237 5.12 0.83 -14.47
CA TRP A 237 4.91 2.06 -13.70
C TRP A 237 5.17 3.34 -14.50
N GLY A 238 5.71 3.22 -15.71
CA GLY A 238 6.14 4.36 -16.52
C GLY A 238 7.29 5.13 -15.88
N TRP A 239 7.28 6.46 -16.02
CA TRP A 239 8.33 7.36 -15.55
C TRP A 239 7.77 8.44 -14.59
N PRO A 240 7.22 8.04 -13.43
CA PRO A 240 6.65 8.99 -12.48
C PRO A 240 7.74 9.90 -11.88
N ASP A 241 7.46 11.21 -11.89
CA ASP A 241 8.39 12.24 -11.43
C ASP A 241 8.90 11.99 -10.01
N GLY A 242 10.22 11.85 -9.87
CA GLY A 242 10.89 11.78 -8.57
C GLY A 242 10.81 10.42 -7.86
N LEU A 243 10.10 9.42 -8.40
CA LEU A 243 9.94 8.11 -7.73
C LEU A 243 11.27 7.35 -7.65
N TYR A 244 11.97 7.22 -8.78
CA TYR A 244 13.21 6.47 -8.86
C TYR A 244 14.36 7.21 -8.16
N GLU A 245 14.36 8.53 -8.23
CA GLU A 245 15.30 9.40 -7.51
C GLU A 245 15.09 9.28 -5.99
N SER A 246 13.84 9.23 -5.53
CA SER A 246 13.51 9.04 -4.12
C SER A 246 13.94 7.67 -3.60
N ALA A 247 13.82 6.62 -4.41
CA ALA A 247 14.32 5.29 -4.07
C ALA A 247 15.86 5.22 -4.09
N GLY A 248 16.52 6.04 -4.92
CA GLY A 248 17.98 6.04 -5.12
C GLY A 248 18.47 4.92 -6.05
N PHE A 249 17.58 4.13 -6.62
CA PHE A 249 17.86 3.10 -7.62
C PHE A 249 16.61 2.82 -8.47
N ASP A 250 16.78 2.05 -9.53
CA ASP A 250 15.67 1.61 -10.39
C ASP A 250 14.83 0.54 -9.67
N ILE A 251 13.89 1.01 -8.84
CA ILE A 251 13.07 0.18 -7.96
C ILE A 251 12.15 -0.78 -8.73
N GLU A 252 11.58 -0.35 -9.86
CA GLU A 252 10.73 -1.21 -10.68
C GLU A 252 11.54 -2.34 -11.32
N LYS A 253 12.73 -2.02 -11.84
CA LYS A 253 13.67 -3.02 -12.35
C LYS A 253 14.06 -3.99 -11.24
N ALA A 254 14.37 -3.51 -10.04
CA ALA A 254 14.73 -4.37 -8.91
C ALA A 254 13.58 -5.30 -8.49
N MET A 255 12.35 -4.78 -8.47
CA MET A 255 11.15 -5.55 -8.17
C MET A 255 10.94 -6.67 -9.19
N PHE A 256 10.87 -6.37 -10.49
CA PHE A 256 10.71 -7.40 -11.52
C PHE A 256 11.88 -8.38 -11.54
N GLY A 257 13.11 -7.90 -11.32
CA GLY A 257 14.28 -8.78 -11.23
C GLY A 257 14.15 -9.78 -10.07
N THR A 258 13.58 -9.36 -8.95
CA THR A 258 13.31 -10.22 -7.79
C THR A 258 12.19 -11.21 -8.06
N ILE A 259 11.06 -10.74 -8.60
CA ILE A 259 9.90 -11.58 -8.94
C ILE A 259 10.29 -12.67 -9.95
N ILE A 260 10.99 -12.29 -11.02
CA ILE A 260 11.39 -13.24 -12.07
C ILE A 260 12.38 -14.26 -11.51
N ARG A 261 13.37 -13.86 -10.70
CA ARG A 261 14.28 -14.82 -10.06
C ARG A 261 13.52 -15.77 -9.12
N ALA A 262 12.61 -15.27 -8.30
CA ALA A 262 11.80 -16.10 -7.42
C ALA A 262 11.01 -17.15 -8.22
N LYS A 263 10.32 -16.75 -9.28
CA LYS A 263 9.60 -17.70 -10.16
C LYS A 263 10.56 -18.69 -10.82
N CYS A 264 11.62 -18.20 -11.44
CA CYS A 264 12.44 -18.96 -12.38
C CYS A 264 13.53 -19.82 -11.75
N GLU A 265 13.98 -19.48 -10.55
CA GLU A 265 15.00 -20.24 -9.84
C GLU A 265 14.38 -21.19 -8.83
N VAL A 266 13.17 -20.90 -8.33
CA VAL A 266 12.56 -21.64 -7.22
C VAL A 266 11.31 -22.43 -7.62
N MET A 267 10.52 -21.96 -8.59
CA MET A 267 9.12 -22.40 -8.73
C MET A 267 8.76 -23.02 -10.09
N ALA A 268 9.31 -22.51 -11.20
CA ALA A 268 8.86 -22.86 -12.55
C ALA A 268 9.99 -23.44 -13.43
N PRO A 269 9.66 -24.31 -14.41
CA PRO A 269 10.60 -24.74 -15.43
C PRO A 269 11.20 -23.55 -16.21
N ALA A 270 12.49 -23.62 -16.54
CA ALA A 270 13.20 -22.54 -17.25
C ALA A 270 12.55 -22.11 -18.58
N SER A 271 11.77 -22.99 -19.23
CA SER A 271 11.02 -22.69 -20.45
C SER A 271 9.95 -21.62 -20.25
N GLU A 272 9.30 -21.57 -19.08
CA GLU A 272 8.24 -20.59 -18.75
C GLU A 272 8.80 -19.19 -18.46
N CYS A 273 10.11 -19.09 -18.25
CA CYS A 273 10.78 -17.86 -17.85
C CYS A 273 11.33 -17.03 -19.01
N THR A 274 11.38 -17.59 -20.21
CA THR A 274 11.95 -16.90 -21.37
C THR A 274 11.17 -15.63 -21.70
N GLY A 275 9.83 -15.68 -21.67
CA GLY A 275 8.96 -14.52 -21.91
C GLY A 275 9.20 -13.41 -20.88
N LEU A 276 9.29 -13.75 -19.60
CA LEU A 276 9.54 -12.80 -18.52
C LEU A 276 10.90 -12.11 -18.65
N TRP A 277 11.97 -12.86 -18.95
CA TRP A 277 13.29 -12.27 -19.19
C TRP A 277 13.35 -11.44 -20.48
N ASN A 278 12.49 -11.73 -21.48
CA ASN A 278 12.35 -10.89 -22.66
C ASN A 278 11.67 -9.57 -22.32
N PHE A 279 10.55 -9.60 -21.58
CA PHE A 279 9.91 -8.41 -21.03
C PHE A 279 10.91 -7.57 -20.23
N TYR A 280 11.60 -8.18 -19.27
CA TYR A 280 12.56 -7.50 -18.40
C TYR A 280 13.64 -6.76 -19.19
N ARG A 281 14.25 -7.43 -20.18
CA ARG A 281 15.30 -6.82 -21.01
C ARG A 281 14.76 -5.72 -21.92
N ALA A 282 13.53 -5.86 -22.40
CA ALA A 282 12.90 -4.85 -23.24
C ALA A 282 12.53 -3.58 -22.44
N ALA A 283 11.93 -3.74 -21.26
CA ALA A 283 11.47 -2.63 -20.41
C ALA A 283 12.63 -1.92 -19.68
N PHE A 284 13.65 -2.66 -19.22
CA PHE A 284 14.69 -2.13 -18.33
C PHE A 284 16.11 -2.13 -18.93
N GLY A 285 16.26 -2.59 -20.18
CA GLY A 285 17.54 -2.79 -20.84
C GLY A 285 18.31 -4.03 -20.35
N SER A 286 19.41 -4.38 -21.04
CA SER A 286 20.29 -5.47 -20.61
C SER A 286 21.17 -5.06 -19.42
N ASP A 287 21.33 -5.95 -18.43
CA ASP A 287 22.33 -5.77 -17.38
C ASP A 287 23.75 -5.84 -17.97
N ALA A 288 24.31 -4.69 -18.35
CA ALA A 288 25.71 -4.57 -18.68
C ALA A 288 26.54 -4.59 -17.38
N SER A 289 26.61 -5.75 -16.70
CA SER A 289 27.74 -6.16 -15.85
C SER A 289 27.48 -7.53 -15.19
N LYS A 290 27.81 -8.60 -15.92
CA LYS A 290 28.42 -9.76 -15.28
C LYS A 290 29.88 -9.83 -15.70
N ASN A 291 30.73 -9.51 -14.73
CA ASN A 291 32.18 -9.57 -14.74
C ASN A 291 32.76 -10.68 -15.64
N GLY A 292 33.30 -10.29 -16.78
CA GLY A 292 34.42 -10.96 -17.43
C GLY A 292 35.71 -10.71 -16.65
N GLY A 293 35.73 -11.07 -15.37
CA GLY A 293 36.93 -11.09 -14.54
C GLY A 293 37.69 -12.37 -14.85
N LYS A 294 38.69 -12.29 -15.73
CA LYS A 294 39.67 -13.33 -15.97
C LYS A 294 40.20 -13.86 -14.63
N ARG A 295 40.01 -15.15 -14.36
CA ARG A 295 40.91 -15.91 -13.48
C ARG A 295 42.26 -15.98 -14.19
N GLY A 296 43.15 -15.08 -13.82
CA GLY A 296 44.59 -15.19 -14.10
C GLY A 296 45.21 -16.18 -13.13
N ARG A 297 46.03 -17.07 -13.70
CA ARG A 297 46.86 -18.08 -13.03
C ARG A 297 47.77 -17.49 -11.96
#